data_AF-A0A6B3LU70-F1
#
_entry.id   AF-A0A6B3LU70-F1
#
_cell.length_a   1.000
_cell.length_b   1.000
_cell.length_c   1.000
_cell.angle_alpha   90.00
_cell.angle_beta   90.00
_cell.angle_gamma   90.00
#
_symmetry.space_group_name_H-M   'P 1'
#
loop_
_entity.id
_entity.type
_entity.pdbx_description
1 polymer ?
#
loop_
_entity_poly.entity_id
_entity_poly.type
_entity_poly.pdbx_seq_one_letter_code
_entity_poly.pdbx_strand_id
1 'polypeptide(L)' 'MNMKRITSYQALWRPQENKGHFWFTYYDGDRQRTEDLDAESFKTMLEILDTDKPIFADHTTSAVAVHSQPSDLKTGAWA' A
#
# COMPACT_ATOMS: atom_id res chain seq x y z
N MET A 1 -15.07 -1.18 3.08
CA MET A 1 -13.69 -1.55 2.66
C MET A 1 -13.81 -2.57 1.55
N ASN A 2 -13.43 -2.21 0.33
CA ASN A 2 -13.53 -3.09 -0.83
C ASN A 2 -12.12 -3.34 -1.39
N MET A 3 -11.40 -4.27 -0.77
CA MET A 3 -10.03 -4.59 -1.14
C MET A 3 -10.01 -5.33 -2.49
N LYS A 4 -9.32 -4.74 -3.47
CA LYS A 4 -9.12 -5.36 -4.79
C LYS A 4 -7.63 -5.65 -5.00
N ARG A 5 -7.33 -6.73 -5.74
CA ARG A 5 -5.96 -7.09 -6.10
C ARG A 5 -5.36 -6.05 -7.04
N ILE A 6 -4.18 -5.54 -6.71
CA ILE A 6 -3.40 -4.66 -7.59
C ILE A 6 -2.43 -5.48 -8.43
N THR A 7 -2.17 -5.02 -9.65
CA THR A 7 -1.20 -5.61 -10.59
C THR A 7 0.06 -4.76 -10.69
N SER A 8 -0.07 -3.45 -10.49
CA SER A 8 1.04 -2.51 -10.43
C SER A 8 0.66 -1.28 -9.61
N TYR A 9 1.67 -0.52 -9.18
CA TYR A 9 1.49 0.76 -8.55
C TYR A 9 2.47 1.80 -9.09
N GLN A 10 2.12 3.08 -8.95
CA GLN A 10 3.02 4.21 -9.16
C GLN A 10 2.96 5.10 -7.92
N ALA A 11 4.10 5.52 -7.40
CA ALA A 11 4.19 6.38 -6.23
C ALA A 11 4.71 7.77 -6.64
N LEU A 12 4.12 8.82 -6.07
CA LEU A 12 4.61 10.20 -6.21
C LEU A 12 4.73 10.85 -4.84
N TRP A 13 5.93 11.30 -4.52
CA TRP A 13 6.23 12.12 -3.35
C TRP A 13 6.39 13.59 -3.75
N ARG A 14 5.76 14.50 -3.01
CA ARG A 14 5.86 15.96 -3.19
C ARG A 14 6.56 16.58 -1.96
N PRO A 15 7.90 16.77 -2.00
CA PRO A 15 8.67 17.25 -0.85
C PRO A 15 8.20 18.61 -0.32
N GLN A 16 7.76 19.50 -1.22
CA GLN A 16 7.31 20.85 -0.88
C GLN A 16 6.04 20.85 -0.02
N GLU A 17 5.19 19.84 -0.19
CA GLU A 17 3.92 19.71 0.54
C GLU A 17 4.03 18.70 1.70
N ASN A 18 5.16 18.02 1.84
CA ASN A 18 5.38 16.89 2.75
C ASN A 18 4.26 15.82 2.63
N LYS A 19 3.82 15.58 1.39
CA LYS A 19 2.73 14.65 1.08
C LYS A 19 3.07 13.77 -0.11
N GLY A 20 2.53 12.56 -0.14
CA GLY A 20 2.64 11.66 -1.28
C GLY A 20 1.36 10.87 -1.52
N HIS A 21 1.24 10.25 -2.69
CA HIS A 21 0.12 9.36 -2.98
C HIS A 21 0.55 8.27 -3.94
N PHE A 22 -0.32 7.26 -4.06
CA PHE A 22 -0.14 6.13 -4.94
C PHE A 22 -1.25 6.09 -5.98
N TRP A 23 -0.91 5.67 -7.19
CA TRP A 23 -1.88 5.13 -8.13
C TRP A 23 -1.78 3.62 -8.11
N PHE A 24 -2.91 2.97 -7.84
CA PHE A 24 -3.04 1.53 -7.94
C PHE A 24 -3.71 1.18 -9.25
N THR A 25 -3.12 0.24 -9.98
CA THR A 25 -3.75 -0.41 -11.13
C THR A 25 -4.25 -1.77 -10.67
N TYR A 26 -5.55 -2.00 -10.81
CA TYR A 26 -6.21 -3.22 -10.38
C TYR A 26 -6.20 -4.29 -11.48
N TYR A 27 -6.55 -5.53 -11.11
CA TYR A 27 -6.60 -6.66 -12.03
C TYR A 27 -7.66 -6.52 -13.14
N ASP A 28 -8.69 -5.71 -12.92
CA ASP A 28 -9.75 -5.37 -13.88
C ASP A 28 -9.31 -4.26 -14.85
N GLY A 29 -8.06 -3.78 -14.73
CA GLY A 29 -7.51 -2.68 -15.53
C GLY A 29 -7.89 -1.30 -15.00
N ASP A 30 -8.70 -1.20 -13.95
CA ASP A 30 -9.08 0.07 -13.36
C ASP A 30 -7.90 0.70 -12.63
N ARG A 31 -7.78 2.03 -12.68
CA ARG A 31 -6.68 2.76 -12.06
C ARG A 31 -7.23 3.84 -11.15
N GLN A 32 -6.87 3.77 -9.86
CA GLN A 32 -7.38 4.68 -8.85
C GLN A 32 -6.23 5.28 -8.03
N ARG A 33 -6.43 6.53 -7.57
CA ARG A 33 -5.45 7.27 -6.77
C ARG A 33 -5.86 7.21 -5.30
N THR A 34 -4.89 7.01 -4.41
CA THR A 34 -5.10 7.15 -2.97
C THR A 34 -5.31 8.61 -2.58
N GLU A 35 -5.81 8.84 -1.36
CA GLU A 35 -5.66 10.15 -0.73
C GLU A 35 -4.17 10.51 -0.54
N ASP A 36 -3.91 11.79 -0.27
CA ASP A 36 -2.56 12.22 0.06
C ASP A 36 -2.20 11.77 1.48
N LEU A 37 -1.06 11.11 1.57
CA LEU A 37 -0.46 10.55 2.77
C LEU A 37 0.64 11.47 3.28
N ASP A 38 0.82 11.47 4.59
CA ASP A 38 2.02 12.05 5.22
C ASP A 38 3.27 11.20 4.97
N ALA A 39 4.43 11.72 5.36
CA ALA A 39 5.73 11.09 5.12
C ALA A 39 5.84 9.69 5.75
N GLU A 40 5.30 9.51 6.95
CA GLU A 40 5.38 8.25 7.69
C GLU A 40 4.53 7.18 7.00
N SER A 41 3.26 7.48 6.75
CA SER A 41 2.32 6.57 6.08
C SER A 41 2.78 6.23 4.67
N PHE A 42 3.33 7.21 3.95
CA PHE A 42 3.87 6.99 2.60
C PHE A 42 5.07 6.04 2.61
N LYS A 43 5.98 6.20 3.57
CA LYS A 43 7.14 5.30 3.73
C LYS A 43 6.69 3.89 4.10
N THR A 44 5.77 3.75 5.05
CA THR A 44 5.22 2.44 5.45
C THR A 44 4.56 1.74 4.27
N MET A 45 3.82 2.46 3.42
CA MET A 45 3.27 1.87 2.21
C MET A 45 4.33 1.34 1.26
N LEU A 46 5.41 2.11 1.01
CA LEU A 46 6.50 1.63 0.15
C LEU A 46 7.11 0.33 0.69
N GLU A 47 7.33 0.23 2.00
CA GLU A 47 7.85 -0.99 2.64
C GLU A 47 6.90 -2.18 2.50
N ILE A 48 5.58 -1.96 2.61
CA ILE A 48 4.56 -3.01 2.40
C ILE A 48 4.50 -3.44 0.93
N LEU A 49 4.66 -2.49 0.02
CA LEU A 49 4.62 -2.72 -1.43
C LEU A 49 5.90 -3.34 -1.99
N ASP A 50 6.99 -3.34 -1.21
CA ASP A 50 8.26 -3.98 -1.55
C ASP A 50 8.20 -5.50 -1.27
N THR A 51 7.33 -6.19 -2.01
CA THR A 51 7.12 -7.63 -1.86
C THR A 51 6.69 -8.29 -3.17
N ASP A 52 7.16 -9.53 -3.40
CA ASP A 52 6.74 -10.37 -4.54
C ASP A 52 5.38 -11.05 -4.33
N LYS A 53 4.75 -10.83 -3.18
CA LYS A 53 3.48 -11.47 -2.79
C LYS A 53 2.29 -10.73 -3.42
N PRO A 54 1.14 -11.41 -3.64
CA PRO A 54 -0.08 -10.74 -4.07
C PRO A 54 -0.51 -9.65 -3.08
N ILE A 55 -0.74 -8.45 -3.60
CA ILE A 55 -1.15 -7.27 -2.83
C ILE A 55 -2.60 -6.90 -3.16
N PHE A 56 -3.36 -6.60 -2.12
CA PHE A 56 -4.72 -6.09 -2.19
C PHE A 56 -4.74 -4.69 -1.58
N ALA A 57 -5.41 -3.74 -2.21
CA ALA A 57 -5.45 -2.37 -1.72
C ALA A 57 -6.84 -1.74 -1.87
N ASP A 58 -7.14 -0.79 -0.99
CA ASP A 58 -8.31 0.09 -1.03
C ASP A 58 -7.81 1.54 -1.12
N HIS A 59 -8.05 2.20 -2.25
CA HIS A 59 -7.58 3.56 -2.49
C HIS A 59 -8.33 4.60 -1.64
N THR A 60 -9.57 4.33 -1.22
CA THR A 60 -10.40 5.28 -0.48
C THR A 60 -9.90 5.47 0.94
N THR A 61 -9.40 4.41 1.56
CA THR A 61 -8.88 4.40 2.93
C THR A 61 -7.38 4.30 2.99
N SER A 62 -6.70 4.22 1.83
CA SER A 62 -5.26 4.00 1.77
C SER A 62 -4.84 2.73 2.55
N ALA A 63 -5.67 1.69 2.52
CA ALA A 63 -5.37 0.42 3.18
C ALA A 63 -4.69 -0.54 2.20
N VAL A 64 -3.66 -1.24 2.66
CA VAL A 64 -2.92 -2.25 1.87
C VAL A 64 -2.82 -3.54 2.68
N ALA A 65 -3.07 -4.68 2.03
CA ALA A 65 -2.96 -6.01 2.60
C ALA A 65 -2.13 -6.89 1.67
N VAL A 66 -1.14 -7.60 2.24
CA VAL A 66 -0.29 -8.53 1.51
C VAL A 66 -0.71 -9.95 1.86
N HIS A 67 -0.85 -10.82 0.86
CA HIS A 67 -1.07 -12.24 1.10
C HIS A 67 0.22 -12.87 1.63
N SER A 68 0.43 -12.84 2.95
CA SER A 68 1.44 -13.69 3.57
C SER A 68 0.89 -15.12 3.68
N GLN A 69 1.63 -16.13 3.22
CA GLN A 69 1.52 -17.45 3.86
C GLN A 69 1.77 -17.26 5.37
N PRO A 70 1.15 -18.05 6.26
CA PRO A 70 1.47 -18.02 7.68
C PRO A 70 2.90 -18.56 7.87
N SER A 71 3.90 -17.74 7.56
CA SER A 71 5.26 -17.91 8.03
C SER A 71 5.29 -17.22 9.39
N ASP A 72 5.55 -17.98 10.45
CA ASP A 72 5.69 -17.54 11.84
C ASP A 72 6.02 -16.05 11.96
N LEU A 73 4.96 -15.24 12.08
CA LEU A 73 5.09 -13.87 12.53
C LEU A 73 5.66 -13.99 13.94
N LYS A 74 6.98 -13.82 14.08
CA LYS A 74 7.55 -13.44 15.36
C LYS A 74 7.03 -12.04 15.64
N THR A 75 5.80 -11.97 16.15
CA THR A 75 5.32 -10.81 16.89
C THR A 75 6.27 -10.69 18.07
N GLY A 76 7.28 -9.83 17.95
CA GLY A 76 8.01 -9.34 19.10
C GLY A 76 6.99 -8.67 20.00
N ALA A 77 6.53 -9.41 21.01
CA ALA A 77 5.84 -8.83 22.13
C ALA A 77 6.83 -7.85 22.77
N TRP A 78 6.58 -6.56 22.63
CA TRP A 78 7.16 -5.58 23.51
C TRP A 78 6.50 -5.80 24.88
N ALA A 79 7.24 -6.49 25.75
CA ALA A 79 6.96 -6.61 27.19
C ALA A 79 7.55 -5.42 27.94
#